data_AF-A0A820K4P4-F1
#
_entry.id   AF-A0A820K4P4-F1
#
_cell.length_a   1.000
_cell.length_b   1.000
_cell.length_c   1.000
_cell.angle_alpha   90.00
_cell.angle_beta   90.00
_cell.angle_gamma   90.00
#
_symmetry.space_group_name_H-M   'P 1'
#
loop_
_entity.id
_entity.type
_entity.pdbx_description
1 polymer ?
#
loop_
_entity_poly.entity_id
_entity_poly.type
_entity_poly.pdbx_seq_one_letter_code
_entity_poly.pdbx_strand_id
1 'polypeptide(L)'
;VTSTEDTSFYVPSSSNTEDGGLLEELCETLILTIVMVLWKGVAGSDDEAWMIRGQIFSALHHLHREYEFYLPLVYIERRILELSMETCLNELKINGAYHGYDRLYRRRMSEIRK
;
A
#
# COMPACT_ATOMS: atom_id res chain seq x y z
N VAL A 1 1.03 24.53 29.23
CA VAL A 1 0.07 23.74 28.44
C VAL A 1 0.26 24.20 27.00
N THR A 2 1.10 23.57 26.20
CA THR A 2 1.01 22.18 25.70
C THR A 2 2.42 21.59 25.56
N SER A 3 2.74 20.56 26.32
CA SER A 3 3.90 19.72 26.03
C SER A 3 3.64 19.03 24.70
N THR A 4 4.58 19.16 23.78
CA THR A 4 4.71 18.30 22.61
C THR A 4 4.71 16.86 23.11
N GLU A 5 3.61 16.16 22.87
CA GLU A 5 3.53 14.73 23.07
C GLU A 5 4.55 14.10 22.11
N ASP A 6 5.66 13.64 22.70
CA ASP A 6 6.49 12.61 22.12
C ASP A 6 5.58 11.40 21.91
N THR A 7 4.91 11.34 20.75
CA THR A 7 4.37 10.11 20.21
C THR A 7 5.57 9.28 19.78
N SER A 8 6.30 8.78 20.79
CA SER A 8 7.20 7.66 20.63
C SER A 8 6.42 6.58 19.88
N PHE A 9 6.89 6.28 18.66
CA PHE A 9 6.37 5.20 17.82
C PHE A 9 6.63 3.88 18.55
N TYR A 10 5.76 3.55 19.49
CA TYR A 10 5.74 2.24 20.11
C TYR A 10 5.30 1.24 19.04
N VAL A 11 6.28 0.63 18.38
CA VAL A 11 6.10 -0.65 17.70
C VAL A 11 5.98 -1.67 18.83
N PRO A 12 4.86 -2.38 19.00
CA PRO A 12 4.78 -3.45 19.97
C PRO A 12 5.79 -4.52 19.55
N SER A 13 6.96 -4.52 20.18
CA SER A 13 7.83 -5.69 20.15
C SER A 13 7.15 -6.71 21.03
N SER A 14 6.32 -7.55 20.41
CA SER A 14 5.60 -8.62 21.09
C SER A 14 6.57 -9.42 21.95
N SER A 15 6.34 -9.42 23.25
CA SER A 15 7.03 -10.24 24.23
C SER A 15 7.12 -11.69 23.76
N ASN A 16 8.31 -12.30 23.86
CA ASN A 16 8.69 -13.69 23.59
C ASN A 16 7.62 -14.76 23.92
N THR A 17 6.57 -14.83 23.13
CA THR A 17 5.46 -15.79 23.18
C THR A 17 5.10 -16.10 21.73
N GLU A 18 4.89 -17.37 21.41
CA GLU A 18 4.60 -17.83 20.04
C GLU A 18 3.38 -17.10 19.43
N ASP A 19 2.48 -16.61 20.29
CA ASP A 19 1.30 -15.81 19.94
C ASP A 19 1.61 -14.39 19.46
N GLY A 20 2.73 -13.81 19.91
CA GLY A 20 3.13 -12.45 19.58
C GLY A 20 3.46 -12.24 18.10
N GLY A 21 4.03 -13.26 17.45
CA GLY A 21 4.33 -13.26 16.02
C GLY A 21 3.09 -13.52 15.15
N LEU A 22 2.17 -14.38 15.61
CA LEU A 22 0.94 -14.69 14.89
C LEU A 22 0.03 -13.46 14.72
N LEU A 23 -0.06 -12.63 15.76
CA LEU A 23 -0.87 -11.41 15.72
C LEU A 23 -0.27 -10.33 14.81
N GLU A 24 1.06 -10.20 14.80
CA GLU A 24 1.76 -9.30 13.88
C GLU A 24 1.55 -9.74 12.42
N GLU A 25 1.67 -11.04 12.13
CA GLU A 25 1.41 -11.61 10.80
C GLU A 25 -0.04 -11.42 10.37
N LEU A 26 -1.00 -11.58 11.28
CA LEU A 26 -2.41 -11.30 11.02
C LEU A 26 -2.64 -9.82 10.68
N CYS A 27 -2.04 -8.90 11.45
CA CYS A 27 -2.16 -7.47 11.19
C CYS A 27 -1.58 -7.10 9.82
N GLU A 28 -0.41 -7.63 9.48
CA GLU A 28 0.20 -7.41 8.17
C GLU A 28 -0.65 -8.00 7.05
N THR A 29 -1.22 -9.20 7.24
CA THR A 29 -2.11 -9.83 6.27
C THR A 29 -3.36 -8.99 6.03
N LEU A 30 -3.95 -8.40 7.07
CA LEU A 30 -5.09 -7.49 6.96
C LEU A 30 -4.70 -6.23 6.19
N ILE A 31 -3.56 -5.60 6.52
CA ILE A 31 -3.07 -4.43 5.79
C ILE A 31 -2.86 -4.74 4.31
N LEU A 32 -2.22 -5.87 3.98
CA LEU A 32 -2.01 -6.31 2.60
C LEU A 32 -3.34 -6.57 1.88
N THR A 33 -4.32 -7.19 2.54
CA THR A 33 -5.65 -7.43 1.96
C THR A 33 -6.35 -6.13 1.63
N ILE A 34 -6.32 -5.18 2.55
CA ILE A 34 -6.90 -3.84 2.39
C ILE A 34 -6.23 -3.12 1.20
N VAL A 35 -4.90 -3.13 1.12
CA VAL A 35 -4.15 -2.55 0.00
C VAL A 35 -4.52 -3.24 -1.32
N MET A 36 -4.64 -4.57 -1.35
CA MET A 36 -5.02 -5.30 -2.56
C MET A 36 -6.42 -4.93 -3.06
N VAL A 37 -7.40 -4.86 -2.15
CA VAL A 37 -8.79 -4.51 -2.50
C VAL A 37 -8.90 -3.06 -2.95
N LEU A 38 -8.22 -2.14 -2.27
CA LEU A 38 -8.40 -0.70 -2.49
C LEU A 38 -7.50 -0.18 -3.60
N TRP A 39 -6.35 -0.81 -3.85
CA TRP A 39 -5.45 -0.44 -4.93
C TRP A 39 -5.74 -1.15 -6.25
N LYS A 40 -5.74 -2.49 -6.25
CA LYS A 40 -5.93 -3.29 -7.48
C LYS A 40 -7.39 -3.44 -7.89
N GLY A 41 -8.33 -3.13 -7.00
CA GLY A 41 -9.76 -3.13 -7.31
C GLY A 41 -10.22 -1.91 -8.12
N VAL A 42 -9.40 -0.86 -8.20
CA VAL A 42 -9.71 0.39 -8.92
C VAL A 42 -8.93 0.44 -10.23
N ALA A 43 -9.65 0.52 -11.36
CA ALA A 43 -9.03 0.63 -12.67
C ALA A 43 -8.51 2.05 -12.94
N GLY A 44 -7.39 2.17 -13.66
CA GLY A 44 -6.84 3.47 -14.07
C GLY A 44 -6.01 4.18 -12.99
N SER A 45 -5.57 5.39 -13.30
CA SER A 45 -4.67 6.20 -12.46
C SER A 45 -4.98 7.70 -12.56
N ASP A 46 -6.22 8.03 -12.91
CA ASP A 46 -6.75 9.40 -12.96
C ASP A 46 -7.21 9.89 -11.58
N ASP A 47 -7.51 11.18 -11.47
CA ASP A 47 -7.84 11.83 -10.19
C ASP A 47 -9.02 11.15 -9.47
N GLU A 48 -10.00 10.63 -10.23
CA GLU A 48 -11.12 9.87 -9.68
C GLU A 48 -10.67 8.54 -9.06
N ALA A 49 -9.83 7.76 -9.76
CA ALA A 49 -9.27 6.53 -9.22
C ALA A 49 -8.42 6.77 -7.95
N TRP A 50 -7.64 7.86 -7.92
CA TRP A 50 -6.86 8.25 -6.74
C TRP A 50 -7.74 8.69 -5.57
N MET A 51 -8.82 9.41 -5.84
CA MET A 51 -9.80 9.79 -4.83
C MET A 51 -10.47 8.56 -4.21
N ILE A 52 -10.88 7.58 -5.02
CA ILE A 52 -11.49 6.32 -4.55
C ILE A 52 -10.48 5.54 -3.69
N ARG A 53 -9.23 5.39 -4.15
CA ARG A 53 -8.15 4.77 -3.36
C ARG A 53 -7.94 5.47 -2.02
N GLY A 54 -8.04 6.80 -1.98
CA GLY A 54 -7.90 7.61 -0.77
C GLY A 54 -9.04 7.47 0.25
N GLN A 55 -10.21 6.94 -0.15
CA GLN A 55 -11.33 6.73 0.79
C GLN A 55 -11.00 5.75 1.92
N ILE A 56 -10.01 4.88 1.71
CA ILE A 56 -9.44 4.00 2.73
C ILE A 56 -9.13 4.74 4.03
N PHE A 57 -8.52 5.93 3.95
CA PHE A 57 -8.11 6.69 5.12
C PHE A 57 -9.32 7.23 5.87
N SER A 58 -10.34 7.69 5.15
CA SER A 58 -11.60 8.12 5.75
C SER A 58 -12.32 6.97 6.46
N ALA A 59 -12.36 5.79 5.85
CA ALA A 59 -12.93 4.59 6.46
C ALA A 59 -12.13 4.15 7.70
N LEU A 60 -10.79 4.20 7.62
CA LEU A 60 -9.90 3.83 8.72
C LEU A 60 -10.03 4.77 9.92
N HIS A 61 -10.11 6.08 9.68
CA HIS A 61 -10.39 7.07 10.73
C HIS A 61 -11.76 6.87 11.38
N HIS A 62 -12.79 6.54 10.58
CA HIS A 62 -14.11 6.24 11.11
C HIS A 62 -14.06 5.00 12.02
N LEU A 63 -13.42 3.92 11.57
CA LEU A 63 -13.25 2.70 12.37
C LEU A 63 -12.42 2.96 13.65
N HIS A 64 -11.36 3.75 13.57
CA HIS A 64 -10.54 4.08 14.74
C HIS A 64 -11.30 4.87 15.81
N ARG A 65 -12.30 5.65 15.40
CA ARG A 65 -13.17 6.37 16.34
C ARG A 65 -14.12 5.42 17.08
N GLU A 66 -14.58 4.37 16.41
CA GLU A 66 -15.57 3.42 16.93
C GLU A 66 -14.92 2.22 17.64
N TYR A 67 -13.65 1.91 17.34
CA TYR A 67 -12.96 0.71 17.78
C TYR A 67 -11.53 0.99 18.23
N GLU A 68 -11.09 0.29 19.28
CA GLU A 68 -9.69 0.28 19.69
C GLU A 68 -8.86 -0.59 18.75
N PHE A 69 -7.83 -0.02 18.15
CA PHE A 69 -6.95 -0.73 17.23
C PHE A 69 -5.78 -1.35 17.97
N TYR A 70 -5.39 -2.55 17.54
CA TYR A 70 -4.22 -3.22 18.08
C TYR A 70 -2.91 -2.49 17.74
N LEU A 71 -2.83 -1.92 16.53
CA LEU A 71 -1.71 -1.10 16.08
C LEU A 71 -2.08 0.39 16.11
N PRO A 72 -1.13 1.29 16.39
CA PRO A 72 -1.34 2.72 16.27
C PRO A 72 -1.85 3.09 14.87
N LEU A 73 -2.90 3.92 14.78
CA LEU A 73 -3.50 4.31 13.51
C LEU A 73 -2.45 4.86 12.52
N VAL A 74 -1.56 5.73 13.00
CA VAL A 74 -0.47 6.32 12.22
C VAL A 74 0.44 5.27 11.60
N TYR A 75 0.68 4.14 12.28
CA TYR A 75 1.47 3.04 11.75
C TYR A 75 0.76 2.37 10.57
N ILE A 76 -0.54 2.09 10.71
CA ILE A 76 -1.35 1.47 9.67
C ILE A 76 -1.42 2.38 8.43
N GLU A 77 -1.70 3.67 8.62
CA GLU A 77 -1.76 4.65 7.54
C GLU A 77 -0.45 4.76 6.76
N ARG A 78 0.66 4.85 7.50
CA ARG A 78 2.00 4.88 6.91
C ARG A 78 2.28 3.60 6.11
N ARG A 79 1.98 2.42 6.67
CA ARG A 79 2.22 1.14 6.01
C ARG A 79 1.40 1.00 4.73
N ILE A 80 0.13 1.42 4.76
CA ILE A 80 -0.73 1.48 3.58
C ILE A 80 -0.12 2.38 2.50
N LEU A 81 0.35 3.58 2.86
CA LEU A 81 0.98 4.51 1.92
C LEU A 81 2.26 3.95 1.31
N GLU A 82 3.12 3.33 2.11
CA GLU A 82 4.36 2.69 1.64
C GLU A 82 4.06 1.59 0.62
N LEU A 83 3.14 0.68 0.93
CA LEU A 83 2.73 -0.40 0.03
C LEU A 83 2.04 0.11 -1.23
N SER A 84 1.24 1.17 -1.10
CA SER A 84 0.58 1.83 -2.24
C SER A 84 1.61 2.42 -3.21
N MET A 85 2.59 3.17 -2.69
CA MET A 85 3.68 3.73 -3.49
C MET A 85 4.56 2.65 -4.12
N GLU A 86 4.87 1.59 -3.36
CA GLU A 86 5.61 0.44 -3.89
C GLU A 86 4.86 -0.20 -5.06
N THR A 87 3.54 -0.34 -4.93
CA THR A 87 2.67 -0.87 -5.99
C THR A 87 2.69 0.03 -7.24
N CYS A 88 2.56 1.35 -7.09
CA CYS A 88 2.72 2.31 -8.20
C CYS A 88 4.04 2.12 -8.94
N LEU A 89 5.14 2.06 -8.17
CA LEU A 89 6.48 1.98 -8.73
C LEU A 89 6.69 0.68 -9.49
N ASN A 90 6.15 -0.42 -8.97
CA ASN A 90 6.20 -1.71 -9.64
C ASN A 90 5.36 -1.72 -10.93
N GLU A 91 4.17 -1.14 -10.92
CA GLU A 91 3.36 -0.96 -12.13
C GLU A 91 4.08 -0.13 -13.19
N LEU A 92 4.72 0.98 -12.80
CA LEU A 92 5.50 1.81 -13.73
C LEU A 92 6.71 1.07 -14.32
N LYS A 93 7.44 0.30 -13.50
CA LYS A 93 8.56 -0.53 -13.97
C LYS A 93 8.09 -1.57 -14.98
N ILE A 94 6.98 -2.25 -14.67
CA ILE A 94 6.39 -3.28 -15.52
C ILE A 94 5.91 -2.66 -16.84
N ASN A 95 5.17 -1.55 -16.79
CA ASN A 95 4.67 -0.85 -17.97
C ASN A 95 5.82 -0.30 -18.84
N GLY A 96 6.84 0.28 -18.20
CA GLY A 96 8.06 0.74 -18.87
C GLY A 96 8.82 -0.40 -19.55
N ALA A 97 8.91 -1.57 -18.92
CA ALA A 97 9.52 -2.75 -19.50
C ALA A 97 8.71 -3.27 -20.71
N TYR A 98 7.38 -3.40 -20.59
CA TYR A 98 6.51 -3.79 -21.71
C TYR A 98 6.60 -2.83 -22.90
N HIS A 99 6.63 -1.52 -22.64
CA HIS A 99 6.83 -0.53 -23.70
C HIS A 99 8.24 -0.59 -24.31
N GLY A 100 9.25 -0.96 -23.51
CA GLY A 100 10.59 -1.28 -23.99
C GLY A 100 10.58 -2.45 -24.97
N TYR A 101 9.94 -3.57 -24.59
CA TYR A 101 9.78 -4.73 -25.46
C TYR A 101 9.02 -4.39 -26.74
N ASP A 102 7.87 -3.71 -26.66
CA ASP A 102 7.08 -3.38 -27.87
C ASP A 102 7.89 -2.55 -28.89
N ARG A 103 8.68 -1.58 -28.42
CA ARG A 103 9.57 -0.80 -29.31
C ARG A 103 10.65 -1.67 -29.95
N LEU A 104 11.27 -2.58 -29.19
CA LEU A 104 12.30 -3.48 -29.71
C LEU A 104 11.70 -4.50 -30.70
N TYR A 105 10.55 -5.09 -30.38
CA TYR A 105 9.81 -5.98 -31.28
C TYR A 105 9.43 -5.28 -32.58
N ARG A 106 8.87 -4.06 -32.49
CA ARG A 106 8.49 -3.27 -33.66
C ARG A 106 9.68 -2.92 -34.54
N ARG A 107 10.81 -2.52 -33.94
CA ARG A 107 12.06 -2.24 -34.65
C ARG A 107 12.55 -3.49 -35.38
N ARG A 108 12.61 -4.63 -34.70
CA ARG A 108 13.06 -5.89 -35.32
C ARG A 108 12.14 -6.36 -36.44
N MET A 109 10.83 -6.22 -36.28
CA MET A 109 9.85 -6.53 -37.33
C MET A 109 9.91 -5.58 -38.53
N SER A 110 10.48 -4.38 -38.37
CA SER A 110 10.74 -3.45 -39.47
C SER A 110 12.04 -3.79 -40.22
N GLU A 111 13.02 -4.34 -39.52
CA GLU A 111 14.29 -4.81 -40.09
C GLU A 111 14.10 -6.10 -40.90
N ILE A 112 13.23 -7.01 -40.46
CA ILE A 112 12.90 -8.27 -41.18
C ILE A 112 12.08 -8.02 -42.46
N ARG A 113 11.34 -6.89 -42.52
CA ARG A 113 10.53 -6.53 -43.69
C ARG A 113 11.32 -5.84 -44.82
N LYS A 114 12.62 -5.63 -44.64
CA LYS A 114 13.55 -5.12 -45.66
C LYS A 114 14.36 -6.26 -46.24
#